data_AF-A0A8C3SC40-F1
#
_entry.id   AF-A0A8C3SC40-F1
#
_cell.length_a   1.000
_cell.length_b   1.000
_cell.length_c   1.000
_cell.angle_alpha   90.00
_cell.angle_beta   90.00
_cell.angle_gamma   90.00
#
_symmetry.space_group_name_H-M   'P 1'
#
loop_
_entity.id
_entity.type
_entity.pdbx_description
1 polymer ?
#
loop_
_entity_poly.entity_id
_entity_poly.type
_entity_poly.pdbx_seq_one_letter_code
_entity_poly.pdbx_strand_id
1 'polypeptide(L)'
;MEDLLPVLQSQVPPNLKGSESRKKQIWCQFLEEVYTLVLSQVSSEFLDFQRENEKLHIQLEKKIRPDLDQMLILKDQISIKLQAVVQSPVESCCHQGVEPDLDCVMEELIRPISLGLDVVRSLFTDRIDEMIRHVQSLPTTAFQEEVLTLGEMPWKPGFMEPCYEKANLYKDSLQGLKERFGFHGVANLVLGAQNLMQQLMQNLVHTFHQFSEQHLSLATNHSQVTQTLEKIKTRVLKKFDYDSSSTRKQFAQEWLVQIFLPFLLKNLEPRCKLELPKYENYVFADFSGIINVENIYEEMVLAVLQQAVTKGE
;
A
#
# COMPACT_ATOMS: atom_id res chain seq x y z
N MET A 1 4.61 16.61 14.64
CA MET A 1 6.03 16.92 14.98
C MET A 1 6.71 17.75 13.91
N GLU A 2 6.52 17.44 12.63
CA GLU A 2 7.08 18.22 11.51
C GLU A 2 6.69 19.70 11.57
N ASP A 3 5.43 20.02 11.92
CA ASP A 3 4.97 21.41 12.07
C ASP A 3 5.51 22.12 13.32
N LEU A 4 5.73 21.37 14.40
CA LEU A 4 6.15 21.92 15.69
C LEU A 4 7.67 22.15 15.75
N LEU A 5 8.44 21.31 15.06
CA LEU A 5 9.90 21.29 15.14
C LEU A 5 10.54 22.64 14.77
N PRO A 6 10.17 23.34 13.67
CA PRO A 6 10.73 24.65 13.34
C PRO A 6 10.47 25.70 14.41
N VAL A 7 9.27 25.69 15.00
CA VAL A 7 8.89 26.63 16.07
C VAL A 7 9.74 26.38 17.32
N LEU A 8 9.85 25.12 17.75
CA LEU A 8 10.64 24.74 18.92
C LEU A 8 12.14 25.04 18.72
N GLN A 9 12.68 24.79 17.53
CA GLN A 9 14.06 25.11 17.17
C GLN A 9 14.37 26.61 17.21
N SER A 10 13.38 27.47 16.92
CA SER A 10 13.57 28.92 16.99
C SER A 10 13.57 29.47 18.42
N GLN A 11 12.90 28.79 19.36
CA GLN A 11 12.65 29.32 20.71
C GLN A 11 13.52 28.71 21.81
N VAL A 12 13.88 27.43 21.70
CA VAL A 12 14.50 26.69 22.82
C VAL A 12 16.04 26.67 22.72
N PRO A 13 16.68 26.26 21.61
CA PRO A 13 18.14 26.22 21.49
C PRO A 13 18.88 27.52 21.86
N PRO A 14 18.40 28.73 21.49
CA PRO A 14 19.06 29.99 21.83
C PRO A 14 19.19 30.24 23.34
N ASN A 15 18.31 29.61 24.14
CA ASN A 15 18.25 29.80 25.59
C ASN A 15 19.02 28.72 26.38
N LEU A 16 19.58 27.72 25.71
CA LEU A 16 20.32 26.63 26.35
C LEU A 16 21.72 27.10 26.78
N LYS A 17 22.07 26.85 28.05
CA LYS A 17 23.39 27.18 28.61
C LYS A 17 24.28 25.93 28.68
N GLY A 18 25.58 26.10 28.42
CA GLY A 18 26.58 25.03 28.55
C GLY A 18 27.42 24.85 27.28
N SER A 19 28.24 23.80 27.27
CA SER A 19 28.99 23.39 26.08
C SER A 19 28.05 22.96 24.96
N GLU A 20 28.51 23.02 23.71
CA GLU A 20 27.73 22.58 22.54
C GLU A 20 27.24 21.14 22.65
N SER A 21 28.05 20.22 23.22
CA SER A 21 27.64 18.84 23.49
C SER A 21 26.48 18.76 24.48
N ARG A 22 26.53 19.56 25.55
CA ARG A 22 25.49 19.59 26.59
C ARG A 22 24.21 20.24 26.08
N LYS A 23 24.30 21.28 25.26
CA LYS A 23 23.13 21.89 24.59
C LYS A 23 22.43 20.89 23.67
N LYS A 24 23.19 20.14 22.85
CA LYS A 24 22.64 19.08 22.00
C LYS A 24 21.94 18.01 22.81
N GLN A 25 22.54 17.56 23.91
CA GLN A 25 21.93 16.57 24.80
C GLN A 25 20.61 17.06 25.41
N ILE A 26 20.60 18.28 25.97
CA ILE A 26 19.39 18.87 26.57
C ILE A 26 18.31 19.06 25.51
N TRP A 27 18.68 19.48 24.30
CA TRP A 27 17.75 19.62 23.19
C TRP A 27 17.15 18.29 22.76
N CYS A 28 17.94 17.22 22.65
CA CYS A 28 17.43 15.88 22.35
C CYS A 28 16.46 15.38 23.42
N GLN A 29 16.80 15.53 24.71
CA GLN A 29 15.93 15.14 25.81
C GLN A 29 14.62 15.93 25.80
N PHE A 30 14.68 17.25 25.58
CA PHE A 30 13.49 18.08 25.45
C PHE A 30 12.61 17.64 24.28
N LEU A 31 13.21 17.35 23.12
CA LEU A 31 12.46 16.84 21.96
C LEU A 31 11.81 15.48 22.22
N GLU A 32 12.46 14.59 22.96
CA GLU A 32 11.93 13.28 23.35
C GLU A 32 10.71 13.43 24.28
N GLU A 33 10.76 14.34 25.25
CA GLU A 33 9.63 14.66 26.13
C GLU A 33 8.46 15.29 25.35
N VAL A 34 8.75 16.24 24.46
CA VAL A 34 7.72 16.83 23.59
C VAL A 34 7.11 15.78 22.66
N TYR A 35 7.93 14.91 22.07
CA TYR A 35 7.47 13.82 21.23
C TYR A 35 6.54 12.89 22.02
N THR A 36 6.93 12.50 23.23
CA THR A 36 6.14 11.62 24.09
C THR A 36 4.80 12.26 24.46
N LEU A 37 4.79 13.56 24.80
CA LEU A 37 3.56 14.29 25.09
C LEU A 37 2.63 14.36 23.87
N VAL A 38 3.17 14.75 22.71
CA VAL A 38 2.41 14.82 21.45
C VAL A 38 1.86 13.45 21.08
N LEU A 39 2.67 12.40 21.18
CA LEU A 39 2.25 11.04 20.89
C LEU A 39 1.11 10.60 21.81
N SER A 40 1.21 10.87 23.11
CA SER A 40 0.16 10.55 24.08
C SER A 40 -1.14 11.29 23.76
N GLN A 41 -1.07 12.59 23.48
CA GLN A 41 -2.25 13.42 23.19
C GLN A 41 -2.93 12.95 21.90
N VAL A 42 -2.17 12.83 20.81
CA VAL A 42 -2.69 12.41 19.51
C VAL A 42 -3.25 10.99 19.58
N SER A 43 -2.59 10.09 20.32
CA SER A 43 -3.07 8.71 20.50
C SER A 43 -4.40 8.68 21.26
N SER A 44 -4.55 9.50 22.31
CA SER A 44 -5.82 9.60 23.04
C SER A 44 -6.94 10.16 22.16
N GLU A 45 -6.70 11.28 21.46
CA GLU A 45 -7.68 11.89 20.56
C GLU A 45 -8.04 10.97 19.39
N PHE A 46 -7.07 10.22 18.87
CA PHE A 46 -7.30 9.24 17.82
C PHE A 46 -8.20 8.10 18.29
N LEU A 47 -8.01 7.58 19.52
CA LEU A 47 -8.90 6.56 20.10
C LEU A 47 -10.33 7.10 20.31
N ASP A 48 -10.47 8.35 20.73
CA ASP A 48 -11.77 9.00 20.87
C ASP A 48 -12.46 9.14 19.51
N PHE A 49 -11.72 9.60 18.50
CA PHE A 49 -12.17 9.71 17.13
C PHE A 49 -12.55 8.35 16.54
N GLN A 50 -11.78 7.28 16.78
CA GLN A 50 -12.11 5.93 16.32
C GLN A 50 -13.48 5.48 16.84
N ARG A 51 -13.76 5.70 18.13
CA ARG A 51 -15.05 5.36 18.73
C ARG A 51 -16.20 6.19 18.18
N GLU A 52 -15.95 7.46 17.86
CA GLU A 52 -16.93 8.31 17.19
C GLU A 52 -17.20 7.82 15.75
N ASN A 53 -16.14 7.51 15.00
CA ASN A 53 -16.22 7.00 13.65
C ASN A 53 -17.00 5.67 13.57
N GLU A 54 -16.78 4.74 14.51
CA GLU A 54 -17.57 3.50 14.61
C GLU A 54 -19.07 3.78 14.84
N LYS A 55 -19.40 4.74 15.71
CA LYS A 55 -20.79 5.13 15.95
C LYS A 55 -21.41 5.77 14.70
N LEU A 56 -20.69 6.64 14.02
CA LEU A 56 -21.12 7.27 12.77
C LEU A 56 -21.32 6.22 11.67
N HIS A 57 -20.41 5.25 11.55
CA HIS A 57 -20.52 4.14 10.59
C HIS A 57 -21.83 3.35 10.80
N ILE A 58 -22.14 2.97 12.04
CA ILE A 58 -23.39 2.26 12.37
C ILE A 58 -24.62 3.13 12.06
N GLN A 59 -24.57 4.43 12.32
CA GLN A 59 -25.68 5.34 12.02
C GLN A 59 -25.89 5.50 10.51
N LEU A 60 -24.81 5.66 9.74
CA LEU A 60 -24.86 5.74 8.29
C LEU A 60 -25.37 4.44 7.68
N GLU A 61 -24.93 3.28 8.15
CA GLU A 61 -25.43 1.99 7.68
C GLU A 61 -26.95 1.87 7.89
N LYS A 62 -27.46 2.27 9.07
CA LYS A 62 -28.91 2.29 9.36
C LYS A 62 -29.69 3.25 8.47
N LYS A 63 -29.07 4.36 8.04
CA LYS A 63 -29.69 5.35 7.14
C LYS A 63 -29.65 4.91 5.67
N ILE A 64 -28.56 4.27 5.25
CA ILE A 64 -28.34 3.85 3.85
C ILE A 64 -29.13 2.57 3.54
N ARG A 65 -29.08 1.58 4.42
CA ARG A 65 -29.60 0.23 4.14
C ARG A 65 -31.09 0.17 3.72
N PRO A 66 -32.02 0.96 4.30
CA PRO A 66 -33.43 0.94 3.90
C PRO A 66 -33.66 1.46 2.48
N ASP A 67 -32.87 2.44 2.04
CA ASP A 67 -33.08 3.17 0.78
C ASP A 67 -31.95 2.94 -0.24
N LEU A 68 -31.10 1.94 -0.04
CA LEU A 68 -29.91 1.68 -0.85
C LEU A 68 -30.21 1.61 -2.35
N ASP A 69 -31.25 0.87 -2.74
CA ASP A 69 -31.64 0.73 -4.14
C ASP A 69 -32.07 2.09 -4.74
N GLN A 70 -32.80 2.89 -3.98
CA GLN A 70 -33.23 4.23 -4.42
C GLN A 70 -32.04 5.18 -4.55
N MET A 71 -31.08 5.11 -3.62
CA MET A 71 -29.84 5.89 -3.66
C MET A 71 -28.99 5.51 -4.88
N LEU A 72 -28.86 4.21 -5.18
CA LEU A 72 -28.14 3.73 -6.36
C LEU A 72 -28.81 4.20 -7.67
N ILE A 73 -30.14 4.06 -7.77
CA ILE A 73 -30.89 4.55 -8.94
C ILE A 73 -30.70 6.07 -9.11
N LEU A 74 -30.76 6.84 -8.03
CA LEU A 74 -30.54 8.29 -8.10
C LEU A 74 -29.11 8.63 -8.54
N LYS A 75 -28.12 7.94 -7.97
CA LYS A 75 -26.70 8.09 -8.35
C LYS A 75 -26.51 7.82 -9.85
N ASP A 76 -27.10 6.74 -10.37
CA ASP A 76 -27.03 6.39 -11.80
C ASP A 76 -27.69 7.46 -12.68
N GLN A 77 -28.86 7.98 -12.27
CA GLN A 77 -29.52 9.07 -12.98
C GLN A 77 -28.68 10.34 -13.03
N ILE A 78 -28.00 10.70 -11.93
CA ILE A 78 -27.10 11.85 -11.88
C ILE A 78 -25.87 11.59 -12.77
N SER A 79 -25.30 10.39 -12.72
CA SER A 79 -24.16 9.98 -13.55
C SER A 79 -24.48 10.11 -15.05
N ILE A 80 -25.64 9.62 -15.51
CA ILE A 80 -26.10 9.76 -16.90
C ILE A 80 -26.22 11.24 -17.31
N LYS A 81 -26.72 12.10 -16.41
CA LYS A 81 -26.86 13.54 -16.67
C LYS A 81 -25.50 14.25 -16.73
N LEU A 82 -24.56 13.86 -15.87
CA LEU A 82 -23.18 14.38 -15.85
C LEU A 82 -22.39 13.92 -17.09
N GLN A 83 -22.67 12.73 -17.61
CA GLN A 83 -21.94 12.14 -18.74
C GLN A 83 -21.87 13.07 -19.94
N ALA A 84 -22.95 13.80 -20.24
CA ALA A 84 -23.00 14.75 -21.35
C ALA A 84 -21.94 15.87 -21.26
N VAL A 85 -21.54 16.26 -20.05
CA VAL A 85 -20.57 17.34 -19.78
C VAL A 85 -19.18 16.80 -19.43
N VAL A 86 -19.12 15.61 -18.84
CA VAL A 86 -17.88 15.05 -18.28
C VAL A 86 -17.17 14.11 -19.27
N GLN A 87 -17.89 13.28 -20.03
CA GLN A 87 -17.29 12.17 -20.78
C GLN A 87 -16.19 12.63 -21.76
N SER A 88 -16.54 13.52 -22.69
CA SER A 88 -15.60 13.94 -23.74
C SER A 88 -14.37 14.69 -23.20
N PRO A 89 -14.51 15.63 -22.24
CA PRO A 89 -13.36 16.24 -21.59
C PRO A 89 -12.45 15.24 -20.89
N VAL A 90 -13.01 14.27 -20.15
CA VAL A 90 -12.24 13.24 -19.44
C VAL A 90 -11.48 12.36 -20.42
N GLU A 91 -12.14 11.82 -21.44
CA GLU A 91 -11.51 10.97 -22.45
C GLU A 91 -10.39 11.73 -23.18
N SER A 92 -10.64 12.97 -23.59
CA SER A 92 -9.61 13.79 -24.25
C SER A 92 -8.43 14.09 -23.33
N CYS A 93 -8.68 14.37 -22.04
CA CYS A 93 -7.63 14.64 -21.07
C CYS A 93 -6.80 13.38 -20.77
N CYS A 94 -7.44 12.23 -20.67
CA CYS A 94 -6.78 10.94 -20.47
C CYS A 94 -5.92 10.56 -21.68
N HIS A 95 -6.48 10.66 -22.88
CA HIS A 95 -5.78 10.34 -24.13
C HIS A 95 -4.56 11.22 -24.37
N GLN A 96 -4.64 12.51 -24.05
CA GLN A 96 -3.53 13.46 -24.30
C GLN A 96 -2.53 13.50 -23.14
N GLY A 97 -3.00 13.34 -21.91
CA GLY A 97 -2.22 13.60 -20.70
C GLY A 97 -1.75 12.36 -19.95
N VAL A 98 -2.31 11.17 -20.22
CA VAL A 98 -1.98 9.93 -19.47
C VAL A 98 -1.51 8.83 -20.41
N GLU A 99 -2.29 8.50 -21.43
CA GLU A 99 -2.00 7.37 -22.34
C GLU A 99 -0.58 7.39 -22.95
N PRO A 100 0.02 8.54 -23.35
CA PRO A 100 1.35 8.57 -23.94
C PRO A 100 2.47 8.08 -23.01
N ASP A 101 2.24 8.10 -21.69
CA ASP A 101 3.22 7.76 -20.66
C ASP A 101 2.88 6.50 -19.89
N LEU A 102 1.69 5.96 -20.10
CA LEU A 102 1.12 4.89 -19.30
C LEU A 102 2.04 3.66 -19.27
N ASP A 103 2.49 3.20 -20.44
CA ASP A 103 3.35 2.01 -20.56
C ASP A 103 4.70 2.23 -19.90
N CYS A 104 5.33 3.40 -20.13
CA CYS A 104 6.63 3.72 -19.54
C CYS A 104 6.54 3.79 -18.01
N VAL A 105 5.52 4.45 -17.46
CA VAL A 105 5.32 4.53 -16.00
C VAL A 105 4.98 3.16 -15.42
N MET A 106 4.17 2.35 -16.13
CA MET A 106 3.86 0.97 -15.73
C MET A 106 5.14 0.13 -15.62
N GLU A 107 6.02 0.17 -16.62
CA GLU A 107 7.29 -0.57 -16.61
C GLU A 107 8.19 -0.13 -15.46
N GLU A 108 8.31 1.17 -15.24
CA GLU A 108 9.11 1.72 -14.12
C GLU A 108 8.51 1.39 -12.75
N LEU A 109 7.19 1.23 -12.65
CA LEU A 109 6.52 0.74 -11.43
C LEU A 109 6.77 -0.75 -11.21
N ILE A 110 6.68 -1.58 -12.26
CA ILE A 110 6.80 -3.03 -12.17
C ILE A 110 8.24 -3.46 -11.88
N ARG A 111 9.24 -2.78 -12.46
CA ARG A 111 10.64 -3.23 -12.42
C ARG A 111 11.21 -3.37 -11.01
N PRO A 112 11.17 -2.36 -10.11
CA PRO A 112 11.72 -2.49 -8.76
C PRO A 112 11.06 -3.58 -7.92
N ILE A 113 9.73 -3.75 -8.04
CA ILE A 113 9.03 -4.84 -7.36
C ILE A 113 9.42 -6.18 -7.90
N SER A 114 9.53 -6.34 -9.23
CA SER A 114 10.00 -7.58 -9.84
C SER A 114 11.32 -8.03 -9.23
N LEU A 115 12.29 -7.12 -9.19
CA LEU A 115 13.60 -7.37 -8.61
C LEU A 115 13.52 -7.72 -7.12
N GLY A 116 12.70 -7.00 -6.35
CA GLY A 116 12.52 -7.31 -4.92
C GLY A 116 11.87 -8.67 -4.68
N LEU A 117 10.90 -9.08 -5.51
CA LEU A 117 10.26 -10.38 -5.41
C LEU A 117 11.17 -11.53 -5.83
N ASP A 118 12.05 -11.32 -6.80
CA ASP A 118 13.11 -12.27 -7.14
C ASP A 118 14.06 -12.49 -5.96
N VAL A 119 14.39 -11.42 -5.22
CA VAL A 119 15.20 -11.51 -4.00
C VAL A 119 14.44 -12.24 -2.88
N VAL A 120 13.15 -11.92 -2.66
CA VAL A 120 12.28 -12.64 -1.70
C VAL A 120 12.29 -14.14 -1.98
N ARG A 121 12.09 -14.51 -3.25
CA ARG A 121 12.11 -15.91 -3.69
C ARG A 121 13.45 -16.58 -3.38
N SER A 122 14.55 -15.91 -3.70
CA SER A 122 15.91 -16.42 -3.51
C SER A 122 16.23 -16.61 -2.03
N LEU A 123 15.98 -15.59 -1.20
CA LEU A 123 16.19 -15.65 0.26
C LEU A 123 15.39 -16.77 0.93
N PHE A 124 14.12 -16.94 0.52
CA PHE A 124 13.31 -18.06 1.00
C PHE A 124 13.92 -19.41 0.60
N THR A 125 14.28 -19.56 -0.67
CA THR A 125 14.88 -20.80 -1.18
C THR A 125 16.17 -21.15 -0.43
N ASP A 126 17.09 -20.19 -0.30
CA ASP A 126 18.38 -20.38 0.36
C ASP A 126 18.20 -20.78 1.83
N ARG A 127 17.24 -20.16 2.54
CA ARG A 127 16.96 -20.47 3.94
C ARG A 127 16.36 -21.87 4.10
N ILE A 128 15.45 -22.28 3.22
CA ILE A 128 14.92 -23.65 3.24
C ILE A 128 16.02 -24.67 2.92
N ASP A 129 16.91 -24.38 1.97
CA ASP A 129 18.02 -25.27 1.60
C ASP A 129 19.06 -25.40 2.72
N GLU A 130 19.33 -24.32 3.43
CA GLU A 130 20.12 -24.34 4.66
C GLU A 130 19.46 -25.20 5.74
N MET A 131 18.17 -24.98 6.01
CA MET A 131 17.41 -25.79 6.96
C MET A 131 17.46 -27.27 6.59
N ILE A 132 17.22 -27.64 5.34
CA ILE A 132 17.25 -29.03 4.87
C ILE A 132 18.63 -29.67 5.12
N ARG A 133 19.73 -28.94 4.90
CA ARG A 133 21.09 -29.42 5.22
C ARG A 133 21.29 -29.60 6.72
N HIS A 134 20.83 -28.67 7.56
CA HIS A 134 20.92 -28.79 9.02
C HIS A 134 20.10 -29.96 9.55
N VAL A 135 18.91 -30.18 8.99
CA VAL A 135 18.00 -31.28 9.30
C VAL A 135 18.67 -32.65 9.06
N GLN A 136 19.58 -32.76 8.09
CA GLN A 136 20.32 -34.01 7.87
C GLN A 136 21.34 -34.32 8.98
N SER A 137 21.75 -33.31 9.75
CA SER A 137 22.76 -33.42 10.81
C SER A 137 22.19 -33.46 12.24
N LEU A 138 20.90 -33.14 12.42
CA LEU A 138 20.21 -33.06 13.71
C LEU A 138 19.28 -34.26 13.94
N PRO A 139 18.89 -34.57 15.19
CA PRO A 139 17.86 -35.57 15.47
C PRO A 139 16.50 -35.21 14.83
N THR A 140 15.71 -36.23 14.46
CA THR A 140 14.41 -36.04 13.79
C THR A 140 13.40 -35.19 14.54
N THR A 141 13.53 -35.10 15.87
CA THR A 141 12.66 -34.32 16.75
C THR A 141 12.94 -32.81 16.71
N ALA A 142 14.10 -32.38 16.21
CA ALA A 142 14.50 -30.96 16.18
C ALA A 142 13.94 -30.19 14.97
N PHE A 143 13.31 -30.87 14.01
CA PHE A 143 12.88 -30.24 12.75
C PHE A 143 11.66 -29.35 12.88
N GLN A 144 10.75 -29.67 13.80
CA GLN A 144 9.60 -28.80 14.06
C GLN A 144 10.06 -27.46 14.64
N GLU A 145 11.07 -27.49 15.52
CA GLU A 145 11.67 -26.27 16.07
C GLU A 145 12.36 -25.44 14.98
N GLU A 146 13.14 -26.07 14.10
CA GLU A 146 13.81 -25.37 12.99
C GLU A 146 12.79 -24.72 12.02
N VAL A 147 11.68 -25.40 11.72
CA VAL A 147 10.59 -24.84 10.89
C VAL A 147 9.94 -23.63 11.55
N LEU A 148 9.78 -23.62 12.89
CA LEU A 148 9.23 -22.47 13.61
C LEU A 148 10.14 -21.23 13.51
N THR A 149 11.46 -21.41 13.44
CA THR A 149 12.40 -20.27 13.28
C THR A 149 12.20 -19.48 11.99
N LEU A 150 11.59 -20.10 10.96
CA LEU A 150 11.27 -19.43 9.70
C LEU A 150 10.23 -18.32 9.89
N GLY A 151 9.37 -18.44 10.91
CA GLY A 151 8.31 -17.47 11.22
C GLY A 151 8.83 -16.04 11.45
N GLU A 152 10.08 -15.91 11.90
CA GLU A 152 10.70 -14.62 12.19
C GLU A 152 11.28 -13.92 10.95
N MET A 153 11.52 -14.65 9.85
CA MET A 153 12.20 -14.13 8.66
C MET A 153 11.58 -12.82 8.12
N PRO A 154 10.26 -12.69 7.95
CA PRO A 154 9.68 -11.47 7.39
C PRO A 154 9.79 -10.26 8.32
N TRP A 155 10.13 -10.48 9.59
CA TRP A 155 10.18 -9.45 10.63
C TRP A 155 11.62 -9.10 11.03
N LYS A 156 12.61 -9.79 10.49
CA LYS A 156 14.03 -9.53 10.72
C LYS A 156 14.53 -8.47 9.73
N PRO A 157 14.82 -7.23 10.18
CA PRO A 157 15.17 -6.14 9.26
C PRO A 157 16.37 -6.47 8.37
N GLY A 158 17.45 -7.01 8.95
CA GLY A 158 18.65 -7.37 8.19
C GLY A 158 18.45 -8.54 7.22
N PHE A 159 17.40 -9.36 7.41
CA PHE A 159 17.07 -10.43 6.46
C PHE A 159 16.31 -9.88 5.25
N MET A 160 15.37 -8.96 5.46
CA MET A 160 14.53 -8.39 4.41
C MET A 160 15.15 -7.17 3.70
N GLU A 161 16.19 -6.56 4.28
CA GLU A 161 16.88 -5.39 3.73
C GLU A 161 17.27 -5.54 2.24
N PRO A 162 17.84 -6.66 1.76
CA PRO A 162 18.17 -6.82 0.34
C PRO A 162 16.96 -6.74 -0.61
N CYS A 163 15.77 -7.13 -0.13
CA CYS A 163 14.52 -6.96 -0.88
C CYS A 163 14.13 -5.48 -0.90
N TYR A 164 14.12 -4.85 0.28
CA TYR A 164 13.68 -3.47 0.47
C TYR A 164 14.55 -2.45 -0.27
N GLU A 165 15.84 -2.73 -0.42
CA GLU A 165 16.74 -1.91 -1.21
C GLU A 165 16.30 -1.77 -2.66
N LYS A 166 15.64 -2.79 -3.24
CA LYS A 166 15.16 -2.72 -4.62
C LYS A 166 14.10 -1.64 -4.80
N ALA A 167 13.25 -1.41 -3.79
CA ALA A 167 12.25 -0.35 -3.85
C ALA A 167 12.88 1.06 -3.93
N ASN A 168 14.12 1.26 -3.46
CA ASN A 168 14.76 2.57 -3.56
C ASN A 168 15.01 3.02 -5.00
N LEU A 169 15.00 2.10 -5.98
CA LEU A 169 15.13 2.44 -7.40
C LEU A 169 14.04 3.41 -7.88
N TYR A 170 12.86 3.43 -7.25
CA TYR A 170 11.81 4.41 -7.55
C TYR A 170 12.24 5.86 -7.36
N LYS A 171 13.17 6.10 -6.44
CA LYS A 171 13.69 7.45 -6.16
C LYS A 171 14.45 8.03 -7.36
N ASP A 172 14.97 7.17 -8.23
CA ASP A 172 15.73 7.57 -9.41
C ASP A 172 14.85 7.48 -10.67
N SER A 173 14.11 6.38 -10.85
CA SER A 173 13.34 6.17 -12.07
C SER A 173 12.11 7.06 -12.22
N LEU A 174 11.52 7.51 -11.10
CA LEU A 174 10.26 8.26 -11.11
C LEU A 174 10.42 9.74 -10.74
N GLN A 175 11.64 10.29 -10.83
CA GLN A 175 11.90 11.70 -10.50
C GLN A 175 11.05 12.65 -11.34
N GLY A 176 10.90 12.37 -12.64
CA GLY A 176 10.15 13.21 -13.58
C GLY A 176 8.63 13.23 -13.38
N LEU A 177 8.07 12.35 -12.54
CA LEU A 177 6.62 12.33 -12.29
C LEU A 177 6.15 13.58 -11.55
N LYS A 178 7.03 14.22 -10.78
CA LYS A 178 6.68 15.44 -10.06
C LYS A 178 6.42 16.59 -11.03
N GLU A 179 7.33 16.86 -11.96
CA GLU A 179 7.16 17.92 -12.95
C GLU A 179 6.01 17.61 -13.91
N ARG A 180 5.86 16.34 -14.30
CA ARG A 180 4.91 15.93 -15.35
C ARG A 180 3.48 15.77 -14.85
N PHE A 181 3.30 15.14 -13.68
CA PHE A 181 1.99 14.78 -13.14
C PHE A 181 1.70 15.40 -11.77
N GLY A 182 2.65 16.11 -11.16
CA GLY A 182 2.48 16.64 -9.81
C GLY A 182 2.51 15.56 -8.74
N PHE A 183 3.12 14.40 -9.01
CA PHE A 183 3.22 13.30 -8.04
C PHE A 183 4.33 13.56 -7.02
N HIS A 184 3.96 13.56 -5.73
CA HIS A 184 4.88 13.77 -4.60
C HIS A 184 5.03 12.52 -3.71
N GLY A 185 4.34 11.42 -4.06
CA GLY A 185 4.17 10.24 -3.21
C GLY A 185 5.28 9.18 -3.32
N VAL A 186 6.47 9.50 -3.84
CA VAL A 186 7.55 8.51 -4.07
C VAL A 186 7.93 7.78 -2.77
N ALA A 187 7.98 8.48 -1.63
CA ALA A 187 8.28 7.85 -0.34
C ALA A 187 7.22 6.79 0.04
N ASN A 188 5.94 7.08 -0.18
CA ASN A 188 4.85 6.15 0.09
C ASN A 188 4.87 4.96 -0.88
N LEU A 189 5.26 5.18 -2.13
CA LEU A 189 5.46 4.11 -3.12
C LEU A 189 6.57 3.13 -2.70
N VAL A 190 7.70 3.65 -2.21
CA VAL A 190 8.79 2.83 -1.66
C VAL A 190 8.28 1.98 -0.49
N LEU A 191 7.61 2.60 0.48
CA LEU A 191 7.06 1.89 1.64
C LEU A 191 6.01 0.84 1.23
N GLY A 192 5.14 1.18 0.28
CA GLY A 192 4.15 0.24 -0.26
C GLY A 192 4.81 -0.99 -0.88
N ALA A 193 5.86 -0.79 -1.68
CA ALA A 193 6.59 -1.90 -2.30
C ALA A 193 7.32 -2.77 -1.25
N GLN A 194 7.91 -2.15 -0.23
CA GLN A 194 8.53 -2.88 0.89
C GLN A 194 7.51 -3.71 1.67
N ASN A 195 6.35 -3.13 1.97
CA ASN A 195 5.25 -3.85 2.63
C ASN A 195 4.78 -5.05 1.79
N LEU A 196 4.65 -4.88 0.47
CA LEU A 196 4.27 -5.97 -0.42
C LEU A 196 5.30 -7.12 -0.40
N MET A 197 6.61 -6.80 -0.48
CA MET A 197 7.67 -7.80 -0.39
C MET A 197 7.63 -8.55 0.95
N GLN A 198 7.39 -7.82 2.05
CA GLN A 198 7.27 -8.40 3.38
C GLN A 198 6.06 -9.32 3.49
N GLN A 199 4.90 -8.87 3.02
CA GLN A 199 3.67 -9.65 3.02
C GLN A 199 3.82 -10.95 2.20
N LEU A 200 4.48 -10.89 1.04
CA LEU A 200 4.72 -12.09 0.24
C LEU A 200 5.73 -13.05 0.88
N MET A 201 6.74 -12.54 1.60
CA MET A 201 7.61 -13.37 2.44
C MET A 201 6.83 -14.03 3.58
N GLN A 202 5.93 -13.29 4.26
CA GLN A 202 5.04 -13.86 5.29
C GLN A 202 4.17 -14.98 4.71
N ASN A 203 3.60 -14.77 3.53
CA ASN A 203 2.75 -15.76 2.86
C ASN A 203 3.54 -17.04 2.49
N LEU A 204 4.78 -16.89 2.01
CA LEU A 204 5.70 -18.00 1.74
C LEU A 204 5.94 -18.84 3.00
N VAL A 205 6.40 -18.19 4.07
CA VAL A 205 6.71 -18.82 5.35
C VAL A 205 5.47 -19.48 5.95
N HIS A 206 4.33 -18.78 5.96
CA HIS A 206 3.08 -19.30 6.49
C HIS A 206 2.59 -20.53 5.71
N THR A 207 2.62 -20.47 4.37
CA THR A 207 2.21 -21.61 3.53
C THR A 207 3.16 -22.80 3.72
N PHE A 208 4.46 -22.53 3.84
CA PHE A 208 5.45 -23.58 4.12
C PHE A 208 5.22 -24.24 5.48
N HIS A 209 4.92 -23.46 6.51
CA HIS A 209 4.60 -23.94 7.84
C HIS A 209 3.37 -24.85 7.82
N GLN A 210 2.27 -24.39 7.21
CA GLN A 210 1.04 -25.18 7.10
C GLN A 210 1.25 -26.53 6.41
N PHE A 211 1.98 -26.56 5.30
CA PHE A 211 2.28 -27.82 4.63
C PHE A 211 3.25 -28.70 5.43
N SER A 212 4.18 -28.08 6.17
CA SER A 212 5.10 -28.80 7.05
C SER A 212 4.36 -29.51 8.18
N GLU A 213 3.43 -28.83 8.87
CA GLU A 213 2.58 -29.43 9.91
C GLU A 213 1.76 -30.61 9.39
N GLN A 214 1.21 -30.47 8.18
CA GLN A 214 0.35 -31.51 7.57
C GLN A 214 1.12 -32.75 7.12
N HIS A 215 2.36 -32.59 6.63
CA HIS A 215 3.06 -33.66 5.92
C HIS A 215 4.27 -34.23 6.66
N LEU A 216 4.90 -33.48 7.58
CA LEU A 216 6.10 -33.96 8.28
C LEU A 216 5.80 -35.03 9.32
N SER A 217 4.61 -35.05 9.91
CA SER A 217 4.18 -36.08 10.86
C SER A 217 4.12 -37.50 10.24
N LEU A 218 4.10 -37.59 8.91
CA LEU A 218 4.07 -38.85 8.16
C LEU A 218 5.47 -39.40 7.85
N ALA A 219 6.53 -38.60 8.05
CA ALA A 219 7.90 -38.99 7.73
C ALA A 219 8.56 -39.73 8.91
N THR A 220 9.17 -40.88 8.63
CA THR A 220 9.75 -41.78 9.66
C THR A 220 11.27 -41.71 9.75
N ASN A 221 11.94 -41.11 8.78
CA ASN A 221 13.41 -40.99 8.73
C ASN A 221 13.87 -39.71 8.00
N HIS A 222 15.15 -39.37 8.14
CA HIS A 222 15.75 -38.16 7.54
C HIS A 222 15.57 -38.06 6.02
N SER A 223 15.63 -39.18 5.30
CA SER A 223 15.45 -39.19 3.84
C SER A 223 14.02 -38.81 3.45
N GLN A 224 13.02 -39.33 4.16
CA GLN A 224 11.61 -39.01 3.93
C GLN A 224 11.30 -37.56 4.33
N VAL A 225 11.87 -37.07 5.43
CA VAL A 225 11.75 -35.66 5.84
C VAL A 225 12.31 -34.75 4.77
N THR A 226 13.55 -34.98 4.34
CA THR A 226 14.21 -34.19 3.27
C THR A 226 13.37 -34.17 2.00
N GLN A 227 12.92 -35.34 1.53
CA GLN A 227 12.09 -35.43 0.33
C GLN A 227 10.75 -34.68 0.47
N THR A 228 10.18 -34.68 1.68
CA THR A 228 8.93 -33.99 1.98
C THR A 228 9.13 -32.48 1.98
N LEU A 229 10.17 -31.98 2.66
CA LEU A 229 10.54 -30.55 2.68
C LEU A 229 10.82 -30.02 1.26
N GLU A 230 11.54 -30.79 0.43
CA GLU A 230 11.80 -30.43 -0.98
C GLU A 230 10.51 -30.32 -1.82
N LYS A 231 9.58 -31.27 -1.63
CA LYS A 231 8.26 -31.23 -2.29
C LYS A 231 7.45 -30.02 -1.83
N ILE A 232 7.45 -29.73 -0.53
CA ILE A 232 6.77 -28.56 0.04
C ILE A 232 7.38 -27.28 -0.53
N LYS A 233 8.72 -27.13 -0.48
CA LYS A 233 9.45 -25.99 -1.06
C LYS A 233 9.03 -25.75 -2.51
N THR A 234 9.07 -26.80 -3.34
CA THR A 234 8.66 -26.70 -4.76
C THR A 234 7.22 -26.25 -4.92
N ARG A 235 6.28 -26.76 -4.10
CA ARG A 235 4.87 -26.38 -4.15
C ARG A 235 4.64 -24.93 -3.72
N VAL A 236 5.29 -24.51 -2.64
CA VAL A 236 5.22 -23.15 -2.10
C VAL A 236 5.78 -22.13 -3.10
N LEU A 237 6.93 -22.42 -3.70
CA LEU A 237 7.55 -21.58 -4.73
C LEU A 237 6.66 -21.42 -5.97
N LYS A 238 6.02 -22.50 -6.44
CA LYS A 238 5.04 -22.41 -7.55
C LYS A 238 3.86 -21.52 -7.22
N LYS A 239 3.33 -21.61 -5.99
CA LYS A 239 2.24 -20.74 -5.54
C LYS A 239 2.69 -19.28 -5.50
N PHE A 240 3.88 -19.02 -4.95
CA PHE A 240 4.46 -17.69 -4.93
C PHE A 240 4.65 -17.10 -6.32
N ASP A 241 5.15 -17.87 -7.30
CA ASP A 241 5.33 -17.36 -8.68
C ASP A 241 4.00 -16.93 -9.30
N TYR A 242 2.93 -17.68 -9.02
CA TYR A 242 1.58 -17.34 -9.48
C TYR A 242 1.04 -16.08 -8.76
N ASP A 243 1.10 -16.06 -7.43
CA ASP A 243 0.57 -14.97 -6.60
C ASP A 243 1.34 -13.66 -6.88
N SER A 244 2.67 -13.71 -6.90
CA SER A 244 3.56 -12.56 -7.12
C SER A 244 3.32 -11.85 -8.46
N SER A 245 3.03 -12.62 -9.53
CA SER A 245 2.71 -12.04 -10.84
C SER A 245 1.45 -11.17 -10.77
N SER A 246 0.39 -11.71 -10.17
CA SER A 246 -0.90 -11.03 -10.03
C SER A 246 -0.80 -9.83 -9.10
N THR A 247 -0.16 -9.98 -7.94
CA THR A 247 -0.07 -8.90 -6.95
C THR A 247 0.83 -7.77 -7.41
N ARG A 248 1.93 -8.05 -8.12
CA ARG A 248 2.79 -7.00 -8.71
C ARG A 248 2.04 -6.18 -9.76
N LYS A 249 1.23 -6.84 -10.60
CA LYS A 249 0.39 -6.15 -11.58
C LYS A 249 -0.62 -5.25 -10.90
N GLN A 250 -1.36 -5.80 -9.92
CA GLN A 250 -2.33 -5.04 -9.14
C GLN A 250 -1.68 -3.83 -8.46
N PHE A 251 -0.53 -4.02 -7.81
CA PHE A 251 0.22 -2.93 -7.18
C PHE A 251 0.54 -1.81 -8.19
N ALA A 252 1.06 -2.15 -9.36
CA ALA A 252 1.40 -1.15 -10.37
C ALA A 252 0.14 -0.39 -10.84
N GLN A 253 -0.96 -1.10 -11.09
CA GLN A 253 -2.24 -0.50 -11.48
C GLN A 253 -2.79 0.46 -10.41
N GLU A 254 -2.74 0.06 -9.14
CA GLU A 254 -3.16 0.93 -8.01
C GLU A 254 -2.31 2.20 -7.95
N TRP A 255 -1.00 2.10 -8.15
CA TRP A 255 -0.12 3.27 -8.15
C TRP A 255 -0.27 4.15 -9.39
N LEU A 256 -0.57 3.59 -10.57
CA LEU A 256 -0.93 4.39 -11.74
C LEU A 256 -2.16 5.25 -11.46
N VAL A 257 -3.16 4.70 -10.77
CA VAL A 257 -4.32 5.49 -10.33
C VAL A 257 -3.91 6.60 -9.37
N GLN A 258 -3.08 6.31 -8.36
CA GLN A 258 -2.59 7.32 -7.41
C GLN A 258 -1.74 8.42 -8.07
N ILE A 259 -1.04 8.12 -9.16
CA ILE A 259 -0.23 9.07 -9.92
C ILE A 259 -1.11 9.95 -10.82
N PHE A 260 -2.00 9.33 -11.60
CA PHE A 260 -2.71 10.03 -12.68
C PHE A 260 -4.06 10.61 -12.27
N LEU A 261 -4.76 10.05 -11.28
CA LEU A 261 -6.08 10.55 -10.89
C LEU A 261 -6.01 12.02 -10.39
N PRO A 262 -5.09 12.41 -9.47
CA PRO A 262 -4.99 13.80 -9.04
C PRO A 262 -4.64 14.75 -10.19
N PHE A 263 -3.80 14.29 -11.12
CA PHE A 263 -3.45 15.04 -12.33
C PHE A 263 -4.67 15.28 -13.22
N LEU A 264 -5.47 14.25 -13.49
CA LEU A 264 -6.69 14.37 -14.30
C LEU A 264 -7.69 15.32 -13.64
N LEU A 265 -7.99 15.13 -12.35
CA LEU A 265 -8.94 15.95 -11.62
C LEU A 265 -8.56 17.43 -11.65
N LYS A 266 -7.27 17.74 -11.46
CA LYS A 266 -6.75 19.11 -11.53
C LYS A 266 -6.89 19.73 -12.93
N ASN A 267 -6.61 18.98 -13.99
CA ASN A 267 -6.69 19.50 -15.36
C ASN A 267 -8.14 19.64 -15.86
N LEU A 268 -9.06 18.86 -15.31
CA LEU A 268 -10.48 18.89 -15.64
C LEU A 268 -11.27 19.92 -14.83
N GLU A 269 -10.73 20.42 -13.73
CA GLU A 269 -11.37 21.39 -12.84
C GLU A 269 -12.01 22.59 -13.59
N PRO A 270 -11.32 23.28 -14.51
CA PRO A 270 -11.89 24.43 -15.20
C PRO A 270 -13.06 24.11 -16.14
N ARG A 271 -13.16 22.86 -16.62
CA ARG A 271 -14.14 22.44 -17.64
C ARG A 271 -15.32 21.68 -17.04
N CYS A 272 -15.06 20.84 -16.05
CA CYS A 272 -16.04 19.93 -15.48
C CYS A 272 -16.48 20.36 -14.08
N LYS A 273 -15.53 20.69 -13.18
CA LYS A 273 -15.84 20.95 -11.76
C LYS A 273 -16.75 22.17 -11.58
N LEU A 274 -16.56 23.21 -12.40
CA LEU A 274 -17.41 24.42 -12.38
C LEU A 274 -18.87 24.17 -12.81
N GLU A 275 -19.13 23.06 -13.50
CA GLU A 275 -20.47 22.69 -13.97
C GLU A 275 -21.25 21.86 -12.95
N LEU A 276 -20.55 21.20 -12.02
CA LEU A 276 -21.15 20.30 -11.02
C LEU A 276 -22.24 20.94 -10.14
N PRO A 277 -22.15 22.21 -9.71
CA PRO A 277 -23.20 22.84 -8.90
C PRO A 277 -24.59 22.83 -9.56
N LYS A 278 -24.66 22.75 -10.91
CA LYS A 278 -25.93 22.67 -11.64
C LYS A 278 -26.68 21.35 -11.38
N TYR A 279 -25.96 20.33 -10.93
CA TYR A 279 -26.49 18.99 -10.72
C TYR A 279 -26.81 18.67 -9.26
N GLU A 280 -26.42 19.53 -8.32
CA GLU A 280 -26.71 19.36 -6.89
C GLU A 280 -28.21 19.32 -6.59
N ASN A 281 -29.02 20.05 -7.38
CA ASN A 281 -30.48 20.03 -7.25
C ASN A 281 -31.12 18.68 -7.59
N TYR A 282 -30.39 17.74 -8.18
CA TYR A 282 -30.87 16.37 -8.41
C TYR A 282 -30.73 15.49 -7.16
N VAL A 283 -29.92 15.88 -6.17
CA VAL A 283 -29.77 15.12 -4.93
C VAL A 283 -30.96 15.40 -4.02
N PHE A 284 -31.68 14.35 -3.62
CA PHE A 284 -32.78 14.50 -2.65
C PHE A 284 -32.24 14.91 -1.27
N ALA A 285 -32.97 15.78 -0.57
CA ALA A 285 -32.57 16.30 0.74
C ALA A 285 -32.27 15.18 1.76
N ASP A 286 -33.04 14.09 1.72
CA ASP A 286 -32.86 12.94 2.61
C ASP A 286 -31.52 12.21 2.38
N PHE A 287 -30.99 12.30 1.16
CA PHE A 287 -29.73 11.69 0.73
C PHE A 287 -28.54 12.68 0.74
N SER A 288 -28.79 13.94 1.11
CA SER A 288 -27.74 14.93 1.36
C SER A 288 -26.78 14.43 2.44
N GLY A 289 -25.48 14.58 2.17
CA GLY A 289 -24.40 14.05 3.01
C GLY A 289 -24.05 12.57 2.77
N ILE A 290 -24.79 11.87 1.91
CA ILE A 290 -24.44 10.51 1.45
C ILE A 290 -24.07 10.54 -0.03
N ILE A 291 -24.94 11.12 -0.86
CA ILE A 291 -24.68 11.29 -2.29
C ILE A 291 -24.08 12.69 -2.50
N ASN A 292 -22.90 12.73 -3.11
CA ASN A 292 -22.21 13.96 -3.48
C ASN A 292 -21.90 13.95 -4.99
N VAL A 293 -22.28 15.00 -5.70
CA VAL A 293 -22.07 15.13 -7.15
C VAL A 293 -20.58 15.14 -7.50
N GLU A 294 -19.73 15.74 -6.67
CA GLU A 294 -18.27 15.72 -6.82
C GLU A 294 -17.73 14.30 -6.77
N ASN A 295 -18.18 13.48 -5.82
CA ASN A 295 -17.77 12.07 -5.74
C ASN A 295 -18.22 11.28 -6.98
N ILE A 296 -19.44 11.50 -7.49
CA ILE A 296 -19.90 10.86 -8.73
C ILE A 296 -19.02 11.26 -9.91
N TYR A 297 -18.66 12.54 -10.01
CA TYR A 297 -17.74 13.02 -11.03
C TYR A 297 -16.35 12.36 -10.90
N GLU A 298 -15.77 12.30 -9.69
CA GLU A 298 -14.47 11.67 -9.47
C GLU A 298 -14.49 10.17 -9.81
N GLU A 299 -15.57 9.46 -9.49
CA GLU A 299 -15.78 8.06 -9.89
C GLU A 299 -15.83 7.89 -11.42
N MET A 300 -16.45 8.82 -12.15
CA MET A 300 -16.47 8.80 -13.61
C MET A 300 -15.07 9.01 -14.20
N VAL A 301 -14.29 9.94 -13.64
CA VAL A 301 -12.90 10.17 -14.03
C VAL A 301 -12.05 8.92 -13.76
N LEU A 302 -12.22 8.34 -12.57
CA LEU A 302 -11.56 7.10 -12.17
C LEU A 302 -11.91 5.95 -13.12
N ALA A 303 -13.18 5.81 -13.52
CA ALA A 303 -13.61 4.75 -14.42
C ALA A 303 -12.93 4.84 -15.79
N VAL A 304 -12.79 6.05 -16.36
CA VAL A 304 -12.06 6.24 -17.63
C VAL A 304 -10.58 5.94 -17.46
N LEU A 305 -9.96 6.38 -16.36
CA LEU A 305 -8.56 6.09 -16.07
C LEU A 305 -8.33 4.58 -15.90
N GLN A 306 -9.20 3.88 -15.18
CA GLN A 306 -9.13 2.43 -14.99
C GLN A 306 -9.25 1.68 -16.31
N GLN A 307 -10.11 2.15 -17.23
CA GLN A 307 -10.15 1.60 -18.58
C GLN A 307 -8.84 1.79 -19.32
N ALA A 308 -8.18 2.96 -19.23
CA ALA A 308 -6.87 3.16 -19.84
C ALA A 308 -5.81 2.23 -19.24
N VAL A 309 -5.74 2.16 -17.91
CA VAL A 309 -4.79 1.32 -17.15
C VAL A 309 -4.98 -0.19 -17.43
N THR A 310 -6.19 -0.62 -17.76
CA THR A 310 -6.50 -2.03 -18.09
C THR A 310 -6.44 -2.35 -19.58
N LYS A 311 -6.56 -1.34 -20.46
CA LYS A 311 -6.44 -1.51 -21.93
C LYS A 311 -5.01 -1.75 -22.42
N GLY A 312 -3.99 -1.46 -21.61
CA GLY A 312 -2.59 -1.81 -21.89
C GLY A 312 -2.29 -3.31 -21.78
N GLU A 313 -3.31 -4.18 -21.94
CA GLU A 313 -3.23 -5.64 -21.96
C GLU A 313 -3.16 -6.21 -23.38
#